data_AF-A0A371BJL8-F1
#
_entry.id   AF-A0A371BJL8-F1
#
_cell.length_a   1.000
_cell.length_b   1.000
_cell.length_c   1.000
_cell.angle_alpha   90.00
_cell.angle_beta   90.00
_cell.angle_gamma   90.00
#
_symmetry.space_group_name_H-M   'P 1'
#
loop_
_entity.id
_entity.type
_entity.pdbx_description
1 polymer ?
#
loop_
_entity_poly.entity_id
_entity_poly.type
_entity_poly.pdbx_seq_one_letter_code
_entity_poly.pdbx_strand_id
1 'polypeptide(L)' 'MARRLSGQTALILGWRPEEFWTATPAELLAIFSAALPASTEAVDAQSLANLMEQFPDAPTGGD' A
#
# COMPACT_ATOMS: atom_id res chain seq x y z
N MET A 1 -8.53 1.81 5.06
CA MET A 1 -7.56 0.98 4.31
C MET A 1 -7.57 -0.48 4.75
N ALA A 2 -7.29 -0.80 6.03
CA ALA A 2 -7.13 -2.18 6.53
C ALA A 2 -8.31 -3.13 6.24
N ARG A 3 -9.56 -2.66 6.31
CA ARG A 3 -10.75 -3.48 6.05
C ARG A 3 -10.85 -3.97 4.59
N ARG A 4 -10.41 -3.14 3.63
CA ARG A 4 -10.34 -3.53 2.22
C ARG A 4 -9.25 -4.57 2.00
N LEU A 5 -8.08 -4.37 2.62
CA LEU A 5 -6.97 -5.30 2.52
C LEU A 5 -7.31 -6.67 3.14
N SER A 6 -7.99 -6.71 4.28
CA SER A 6 -8.51 -7.95 4.88
C SER A 6 -9.46 -8.71 3.95
N GLY A 7 -10.30 -7.99 3.19
CA GLY A 7 -11.14 -8.62 2.16
C GLY A 7 -10.32 -9.19 1.01
N GLN A 8 -9.26 -8.49 0.59
CA GLN A 8 -8.37 -8.97 -0.47
C GLN A 8 -7.58 -10.21 -0.05
N THR A 9 -7.06 -10.27 1.18
CA THR A 9 -6.37 -11.46 1.68
C THR A 9 -7.29 -12.67 1.77
N ALA A 10 -8.57 -12.49 2.12
CA ALA A 10 -9.55 -13.56 2.07
C ALA A 10 -9.77 -14.11 0.65
N LEU A 11 -9.87 -13.23 -0.35
CA LEU A 11 -10.10 -13.64 -1.75
C LEU A 11 -8.86 -14.26 -2.41
N ILE A 12 -7.66 -13.75 -2.11
CA ILE A 12 -6.41 -14.14 -2.78
C ILE A 12 -5.74 -15.31 -2.07
N LEU A 13 -5.68 -15.25 -0.74
CA LEU A 13 -4.93 -16.21 0.09
C LEU A 13 -5.85 -17.25 0.77
N GLY A 14 -7.17 -17.07 0.69
CA GLY A 14 -8.14 -17.92 1.40
C GLY A 14 -8.16 -17.69 2.92
N TRP A 15 -7.53 -16.61 3.38
CA TRP A 15 -7.40 -16.32 4.81
C TRP A 15 -8.74 -15.97 5.44
N ARG A 16 -8.94 -16.43 6.67
CA ARG A 16 -10.01 -15.92 7.52
C ARG A 16 -9.65 -14.53 8.04
N PRO A 17 -10.64 -13.71 8.44
CA PRO A 17 -10.37 -12.39 9.00
C PRO A 17 -9.39 -12.42 10.19
N GLU A 18 -9.45 -13.47 11.02
CA GLU A 18 -8.55 -13.66 12.16
C GLU A 18 -7.08 -13.70 11.75
N GLU A 19 -6.73 -14.43 10.68
CA GLU A 19 -5.35 -14.59 10.23
C GLU A 19 -4.76 -13.26 9.74
N PHE A 20 -5.58 -12.42 9.10
CA PHE A 20 -5.17 -11.07 8.72
C PHE A 20 -4.88 -10.18 9.93
N TRP A 21 -5.69 -10.26 10.99
CA TRP A 21 -5.51 -9.41 12.17
C TRP A 21 -4.37 -9.88 13.07
N THR A 22 -3.98 -11.15 12.99
CA THR A 22 -2.82 -11.69 13.70
C THR A 22 -1.51 -11.48 12.94
N ALA A 23 -1.55 -11.40 11.61
CA ALA A 23 -0.37 -11.20 10.78
C ALA A 23 0.24 -9.81 10.97
N THR A 24 1.56 -9.76 11.06
CA THR A 24 2.30 -8.50 11.14
C THR A 24 2.39 -7.82 9.77
N PRO A 25 2.57 -6.49 9.72
CA PRO A 25 2.80 -5.78 8.46
C PRO A 25 4.02 -6.32 7.67
N ALA A 26 5.07 -6.76 8.36
CA ALA A 26 6.26 -7.31 7.74
C ALA A 26 5.99 -8.66 7.05
N GLU A 27 5.20 -9.53 7.67
CA GLU A 27 4.78 -10.81 7.08
C GLU A 27 3.88 -10.59 5.87
N LEU A 28 2.93 -9.66 5.96
CA LEU A 28 2.10 -9.28 4.82
C LEU A 28 2.96 -8.77 3.65
N LEU A 29 3.93 -7.90 3.93
CA LEU A 29 4.84 -7.42 2.91
C LEU A 29 5.65 -8.54 2.28
N ALA A 30 6.13 -9.50 3.07
CA ALA A 30 6.89 -10.65 2.56
C ALA A 30 6.04 -11.53 1.62
N ILE A 31 4.78 -11.80 1.98
CA ILE A 31 3.84 -12.58 1.16
C ILE A 31 3.58 -11.87 -0.18
N PHE A 32 3.26 -10.58 -0.16
CA PHE A 32 2.97 -9.85 -1.39
C PHE A 32 4.22 -9.61 -2.25
N SER A 33 5.39 -9.41 -1.64
CA SER A 33 6.65 -9.28 -2.36
C SER A 33 7.02 -10.57 -3.09
N ALA A 34 6.63 -11.74 -2.58
CA ALA A 34 6.85 -13.02 -3.27
C ALA A 34 5.94 -13.20 -4.50
N ALA A 35 4.77 -12.57 -4.53
CA ALA A 35 3.80 -12.67 -5.63
C ALA A 35 4.04 -11.64 -6.75
N LEU A 36 4.81 -10.58 -6.47
CA LEU A 36 5.13 -9.54 -7.43
C LEU A 36 6.49 -9.82 -8.09
N PRO A 37 6.65 -9.55 -9.39
CA PRO A 37 7.97 -9.56 -9.99
C PRO A 37 8.90 -8.62 -9.22
N ALA A 38 10.17 -9.02 -9.07
CA ALA A 38 11.17 -8.18 -8.43
C ALA A 38 11.18 -6.82 -9.14
N SER A 39 10.91 -5.77 -8.36
CA SER A 39 10.86 -4.35 -8.73
C SER A 39 9.51 -3.81 -9.21
N THR A 40 8.77 -3.24 -8.27
CA THR A 40 8.40 -1.82 -8.41
C THR A 40 9.27 -1.09 -7.40
N GLU A 41 10.25 -0.31 -7.86
CA GLU A 41 11.00 0.55 -6.96
C GLU A 41 10.00 1.43 -6.21
N ALA A 42 10.02 1.35 -4.88
CA ALA A 42 9.26 2.30 -4.08
C ALA A 42 9.76 3.70 -4.43
N VAL A 43 8.84 4.65 -4.60
CA VAL A 43 9.23 6.05 -4.82
C VAL A 43 10.14 6.48 -3.67
N ASP A 44 11.35 6.91 -4.00
CA ASP A 44 12.28 7.41 -2.99
C ASP A 44 11.80 8.77 -2.47
N ALA A 45 12.33 9.21 -1.33
CA ALA A 45 11.91 10.45 -0.68
C ALA A 45 12.14 11.71 -1.55
N GLN A 46 13.19 11.72 -2.38
CA GLN A 46 13.48 12.82 -3.28
C GLN A 46 12.48 12.83 -4.45
N SER A 47 12.19 11.66 -5.02
CA SER A 47 11.16 11.51 -6.05
C SER A 47 9.77 11.91 -5.53
N LEU A 48 9.45 11.59 -4.27
CA LEU A 48 8.22 12.03 -3.63
C LEU A 48 8.20 13.55 -3.41
N ALA A 49 9.29 14.15 -2.93
CA ALA A 49 9.39 15.60 -2.76
C ALA A 49 9.20 16.36 -4.08
N ASN A 50 9.84 15.87 -5.16
CA ASN A 50 9.68 16.41 -6.50
C ASN A 50 8.22 16.36 -6.98
N LEU A 51 7.48 15.30 -6.64
CA LEU A 51 6.06 15.19 -6.97
C LEU A 51 5.22 16.18 -6.17
N MET A 52 5.51 16.37 -4.89
CA MET A 52 4.81 17.34 -4.02
C MET A 52 5.04 18.79 -4.48
N GLU A 53 6.23 19.12 -4.98
CA GLU A 53 6.52 20.44 -5.56
C GLU A 53 5.79 20.67 -6.89
N GLN A 54 5.70 19.64 -7.74
CA GLN A 54 5.02 19.74 -9.04
C GLN A 54 3.50 19.75 -8.94
N PHE A 55 2.94 19.11 -7.91
CA PHE A 55 1.49 18.97 -7.71
C PHE A 55 1.11 19.36 -6.27
N PRO A 56 1.16 20.66 -5.93
CA PRO A 56 0.76 21.12 -4.61
C PRO A 56 -0.74 20.88 -4.38
N ASP A 57 -1.10 20.21 -3.27
CA ASP A 57 -2.49 19.91 -2.86
C ASP A 57 -3.30 21.17 -2.46
N ALA A 58 -2.83 22.37 -2.80
CA ALA A 58 -3.56 23.58 -2.52
C ALA A 58 -4.92 23.54 -3.25
N PRO A 59 -6.02 23.89 -2.58
CA PRO A 59 -7.30 24.01 -3.26
C PRO A 59 -7.12 25.03 -4.39
N THR A 60 -7.30 24.61 -5.64
CA THR A 60 -7.40 25.54 -6.76
C THR A 60 -8.58 26.45 -6.45
N GLY A 61 -8.29 27.72 -6.18
CA GLY A 61 -9.09 28.57 -5.32
C GLY A 61 -10.48 28.97 -5.84
N GLY A 62 -11.19 29.67 -4.96
CA GLY A 62 -12.40 30.44 -5.26
C GLY A 62 -13.10 30.79 -3.94
N ASP A 63 -13.03 32.07 -3.57
CA ASP A 63 -13.85 32.84 -2.61
C ASP A 63 -14.43 32.16 -1.34
#